data_AF-A0A6H1QB70-F1
#
_entry.id   AF-A0A6H1QB70-F1
#
_cell.length_a   1.000
_cell.length_b   1.000
_cell.length_c   1.000
_cell.angle_alpha   90.00
_cell.angle_beta   90.00
_cell.angle_gamma   90.00
#
_symmetry.space_group_name_H-M   'P 1'
#
loop_
_entity.id
_entity.type
_entity.pdbx_description
1 polymer ?
#
loop_
_entity_poly.entity_id
_entity_poly.type
_entity_poly.pdbx_seq_one_letter_code
_entity_poly.pdbx_strand_id
1 'polypeptide(L)'
;MRKFFTLTNIICVGVVGFAAASIIYVNVTNINFSSTPEDEAAPVVEVQTGNPLLKATKDDVAGWFPGTCFAEIYMQNPSYNGGLVKGCIDKTAQEIKAQTGAALSAEDFRSPEVISHFKTVYGAGNPWRS
;
A
#
# COMPACT_ATOMS: atom_id res chain seq x y z
N MET A 1 -56.83 28.51 -3.14
CA MET A 1 -55.80 29.44 -3.70
C MET A 1 -54.85 28.66 -4.60
N ARG A 2 -53.99 29.32 -5.38
CA ARG A 2 -53.25 28.69 -6.50
C ARG A 2 -52.03 27.87 -6.03
N LYS A 3 -51.87 26.67 -6.65
CA LYS A 3 -50.64 26.01 -7.17
C LYS A 3 -49.28 26.43 -6.57
N PHE A 4 -48.36 25.53 -6.23
CA PHE A 4 -47.58 24.72 -7.19
C PHE A 4 -46.73 23.62 -6.52
N PHE A 5 -46.21 22.71 -7.35
CA PHE A 5 -45.25 21.64 -7.02
C PHE A 5 -43.92 22.20 -6.49
N THR A 6 -43.29 21.48 -5.56
CA THR A 6 -41.90 21.73 -5.15
C THR A 6 -40.95 21.11 -6.19
N LEU A 7 -40.10 21.95 -6.77
CA LEU A 7 -39.20 21.61 -7.88
C LEU A 7 -37.88 20.99 -7.39
N THR A 8 -37.45 19.96 -8.12
CA THR A 8 -36.07 19.47 -8.13
C THR A 8 -35.15 20.46 -8.86
N ASN A 9 -33.86 20.39 -8.55
CA ASN A 9 -32.71 20.65 -9.44
C ASN A 9 -32.13 22.08 -9.57
N ILE A 10 -30.81 22.08 -9.84
CA ILE A 10 -29.97 23.16 -10.42
C ILE A 10 -29.63 24.37 -9.52
N ILE A 11 -28.36 24.44 -9.10
CA ILE A 11 -27.59 25.69 -9.06
C ILE A 11 -26.33 25.47 -9.89
N CYS A 12 -26.27 26.10 -11.06
CA CYS A 12 -25.10 26.14 -11.95
C CYS A 12 -24.78 27.59 -12.33
N VAL A 13 -23.49 27.84 -12.54
CA VAL A 13 -22.88 29.05 -13.16
C VAL A 13 -22.79 30.31 -12.28
N GLY A 14 -21.56 30.82 -12.17
CA GLY A 14 -21.22 32.16 -11.70
C GLY A 14 -19.73 32.47 -11.92
N VAL A 15 -19.35 32.92 -13.12
CA VAL A 15 -17.95 33.25 -13.48
C VAL A 15 -17.75 34.76 -13.60
N VAL A 16 -17.16 35.39 -12.57
CA VAL A 16 -16.38 36.67 -12.57
C VAL A 16 -15.52 36.68 -11.27
N GLY A 17 -14.26 37.14 -11.21
CA GLY A 17 -13.32 37.50 -12.26
C GLY A 17 -12.07 38.26 -11.73
N PHE A 18 -10.87 37.78 -12.09
CA PHE A 18 -9.53 38.42 -12.00
C PHE A 18 -8.83 38.71 -10.64
N ALA A 19 -7.56 38.28 -10.62
CA ALA A 19 -6.37 38.94 -10.08
C ALA A 19 -6.06 38.93 -8.56
N ALA A 20 -5.37 37.87 -8.12
CA ALA A 20 -4.16 37.97 -7.28
C ALA A 20 -3.26 36.74 -7.57
N ALA A 21 -1.93 36.91 -7.51
CA ALA A 21 -0.99 35.91 -8.01
C ALA A 21 -0.79 34.71 -7.07
N SER A 22 -0.94 33.51 -7.62
CA SER A 22 -0.39 32.25 -7.07
C SER A 22 0.17 31.44 -8.24
N ILE A 23 1.48 31.55 -8.49
CA ILE A 23 2.16 30.70 -9.47
C ILE A 23 2.29 29.31 -8.84
N ILE A 24 1.33 28.43 -9.10
CA ILE A 24 1.52 27.00 -8.86
C ILE A 24 2.48 26.51 -9.95
N TYR A 25 3.70 26.15 -9.56
CA TYR A 25 4.66 25.53 -10.48
C TYR A 25 4.22 24.08 -10.75
N VAL A 26 3.26 23.91 -11.67
CA VAL A 26 2.86 22.59 -12.15
C VAL A 26 3.85 22.19 -13.25
N ASN A 27 4.73 21.24 -12.96
CA ASN A 27 5.63 20.65 -13.95
C ASN A 27 4.83 19.71 -14.88
N VAL A 28 4.08 20.31 -15.81
CA VAL A 28 3.23 19.62 -16.77
C VAL A 28 3.97 19.47 -18.08
N THR A 29 4.48 18.27 -18.34
CA THR A 29 4.93 17.85 -19.66
C THR A 29 3.95 16.82 -20.22
N ASN A 30 3.27 17.20 -21.31
CA ASN A 30 2.18 16.48 -22.01
C ASN A 30 0.85 16.29 -21.25
N ILE A 31 -0.03 17.30 -21.37
CA ILE A 31 -1.48 17.05 -21.44
C ILE A 31 -1.84 16.79 -22.91
N ASN A 32 -2.19 15.56 -23.25
CA ASN A 32 -2.75 15.24 -24.56
C ASN A 32 -4.26 15.01 -24.38
N PHE A 33 -5.08 16.01 -24.71
CA PHE A 33 -6.54 15.91 -24.62
C PHE A 33 -7.06 15.08 -25.80
N SER A 34 -7.28 13.78 -25.57
CA SER A 34 -7.98 12.90 -26.50
C SER A 34 -9.30 12.46 -25.88
N SER A 35 -10.41 12.82 -26.52
CA SER A 35 -11.77 12.59 -26.01
C SER A 35 -12.38 11.32 -26.61
N THR A 36 -12.35 10.20 -25.89
CA THR A 36 -13.10 8.96 -26.20
C THR A 36 -13.44 8.27 -24.86
N PRO A 37 -14.66 7.74 -24.65
CA PRO A 37 -15.08 7.25 -23.34
C PRO A 37 -14.42 5.92 -22.96
N GLU A 38 -13.78 5.89 -21.79
CA GLU A 38 -13.34 4.67 -21.12
C GLU A 38 -14.50 4.07 -20.30
N ASP A 39 -15.07 2.98 -20.79
CA ASP A 39 -15.86 2.04 -19.98
C ASP A 39 -15.15 0.68 -20.00
N GLU A 40 -14.05 0.60 -19.26
CA GLU A 40 -13.60 -0.62 -18.62
C GLU A 40 -12.76 -0.23 -17.40
N ALA A 41 -13.36 -0.27 -16.21
CA ALA A 41 -12.67 -0.01 -14.95
C ALA A 41 -11.74 -1.17 -14.60
N ALA A 42 -10.62 -1.29 -15.31
CA ALA A 42 -9.50 -2.10 -14.87
C ALA A 42 -9.10 -1.64 -13.46
N PRO A 43 -8.94 -2.55 -12.49
CA PRO A 43 -8.54 -2.16 -11.15
C PRO A 43 -7.16 -1.50 -11.24
N VAL A 44 -7.07 -0.24 -10.85
CA VAL A 44 -5.80 0.45 -10.68
C VAL A 44 -5.08 -0.24 -9.52
N VAL A 45 -4.30 -1.27 -9.85
CA VAL A 45 -3.31 -1.85 -8.95
C VAL A 45 -2.27 -0.76 -8.77
N GLU A 46 -2.45 0.05 -7.73
CA GLU A 46 -1.44 0.97 -7.25
C GLU A 46 -0.23 0.13 -6.84
N VAL A 47 0.72 -0.03 -7.78
CA VAL A 47 2.02 -0.62 -7.50
C VAL A 47 2.68 0.27 -6.46
N GLN A 48 2.58 -0.11 -5.19
CA GLN A 48 3.18 0.65 -4.11
C GLN A 48 4.69 0.66 -4.32
N THR A 49 5.24 1.80 -4.73
CA THR A 49 6.66 1.98 -5.01
C THR A 49 7.46 1.97 -3.70
N GLY A 50 7.69 0.79 -3.15
CA GLY A 50 8.40 0.56 -1.89
C GLY A 50 8.15 -0.85 -1.35
N ASN A 51 8.99 -1.29 -0.42
CA ASN A 51 8.84 -2.60 0.23
C ASN A 51 7.58 -2.60 1.14
N PRO A 52 6.51 -3.37 0.83
CA PRO A 52 5.28 -3.39 1.63
C PRO A 52 5.49 -3.84 3.09
N LEU A 53 6.56 -4.59 3.40
CA LEU A 53 6.90 -4.96 4.78
C LEU A 53 7.11 -3.72 5.67
N LEU A 54 7.53 -2.58 5.11
CA LEU A 54 7.76 -1.32 5.84
C LEU A 54 6.46 -0.57 6.23
N LYS A 55 5.31 -0.98 5.68
CA LYS A 55 3.99 -0.39 6.00
C LYS A 55 3.03 -1.38 6.63
N ALA A 56 3.40 -2.66 6.70
CA ALA A 56 2.51 -3.73 7.12
C ALA A 56 1.99 -3.52 8.54
N THR A 57 0.69 -3.71 8.71
CA THR A 57 0.02 -3.79 10.01
C THR A 57 0.14 -5.20 10.59
N LYS A 58 -0.40 -5.42 11.80
CA LYS A 58 -0.50 -6.78 12.37
C LYS A 58 -1.35 -7.72 11.51
N ASP A 59 -2.40 -7.18 10.89
CA ASP A 59 -3.35 -7.97 10.13
C ASP A 59 -2.76 -8.37 8.77
N ASP A 60 -2.02 -7.45 8.13
CA ASP A 60 -1.22 -7.75 6.93
C ASP A 60 -0.20 -8.87 7.20
N VAL A 61 0.57 -8.76 8.29
CA VAL A 61 1.55 -9.79 8.68
C VAL A 61 0.86 -11.12 9.02
N ALA A 62 -0.30 -11.10 9.66
CA ALA A 62 -1.08 -12.32 9.92
C ALA A 62 -1.62 -12.97 8.64
N GLY A 63 -1.92 -12.18 7.60
CA GLY A 63 -2.32 -12.67 6.28
C GLY A 63 -1.14 -13.21 5.46
N TRP A 64 0.03 -12.56 5.53
CA TRP A 64 1.17 -12.87 4.66
C TRP A 64 2.08 -14.00 5.17
N PHE A 65 2.20 -14.18 6.49
CA PHE A 65 3.17 -15.12 7.08
C PHE A 65 2.48 -16.42 7.52
N PRO A 66 2.53 -17.50 6.71
CA PRO A 66 1.80 -18.73 7.01
C PRO A 66 2.37 -19.46 8.23
N GLY A 67 1.50 -19.78 9.19
CA GLY A 67 1.83 -20.63 10.35
C GLY A 67 2.96 -20.05 11.20
N THR A 68 4.07 -20.78 11.33
CA THR A 68 5.23 -20.38 12.13
C THR A 68 6.23 -19.50 11.38
N CYS A 69 5.98 -19.14 10.11
CA CYS A 69 6.99 -18.50 9.27
C CYS A 69 7.43 -17.11 9.76
N PHE A 70 6.58 -16.34 10.44
CA PHE A 70 7.00 -15.09 11.06
C PHE A 70 8.06 -15.32 12.15
N ALA A 71 7.81 -16.27 13.05
CA ALA A 71 8.72 -16.65 14.11
C ALA A 71 10.04 -17.20 13.54
N GLU A 72 9.94 -18.07 12.53
CA GLU A 72 11.11 -18.65 11.85
C GLU A 72 12.01 -17.58 11.24
N ILE A 73 11.44 -16.58 10.56
CA ILE A 73 12.20 -15.52 9.90
C ILE A 73 12.78 -14.54 10.93
N TYR A 74 12.00 -14.08 11.92
CA TYR A 74 12.35 -12.92 12.73
C TYR A 74 12.78 -13.20 14.18
N MET A 75 12.49 -14.36 14.76
CA MET A 75 12.89 -14.65 16.14
C MET A 75 14.33 -15.19 16.23
N GLN A 76 15.02 -14.86 17.32
CA GLN A 76 16.41 -15.26 17.61
C GLN A 76 16.61 -16.77 17.56
N ASN A 77 15.65 -17.52 18.13
CA ASN A 77 15.66 -18.98 18.22
C ASN A 77 14.58 -19.55 17.28
N PRO A 78 14.87 -19.68 15.97
CA PRO A 78 13.97 -20.33 15.02
C PRO A 78 13.79 -21.81 15.34
N SER A 79 12.78 -22.42 14.72
CA SER A 79 12.66 -23.89 14.71
C SER A 79 13.76 -24.48 13.82
N TYR A 80 14.13 -25.75 14.06
CA TYR A 80 15.06 -26.49 13.20
C TYR A 80 16.37 -25.73 12.85
N ASN A 81 16.90 -24.94 13.78
CA ASN A 81 18.08 -24.08 13.61
C ASN A 81 18.00 -23.10 12.41
N GLY A 82 16.80 -22.69 12.00
CA GLY A 82 16.58 -21.80 10.86
C GLY A 82 16.46 -22.51 9.51
N GLY A 83 16.39 -23.85 9.50
CA GLY A 83 16.29 -24.65 8.28
C GLY A 83 15.04 -24.36 7.44
N LEU A 84 14.00 -23.76 8.01
CA LEU A 84 12.77 -23.40 7.28
C LEU A 84 12.77 -21.94 6.78
N VAL A 85 13.73 -21.10 7.21
CA VAL A 85 13.78 -19.66 6.88
C VAL A 85 13.64 -19.39 5.38
N LYS A 86 14.38 -20.12 4.51
CA LYS A 86 14.28 -19.91 3.06
C LYS A 86 12.87 -20.21 2.54
N GLY A 87 12.32 -21.38 2.88
CA GLY A 87 10.97 -21.76 2.42
C GLY A 87 9.88 -20.83 2.95
N CYS A 88 10.07 -20.27 4.14
CA CYS A 88 9.18 -19.26 4.72
C CYS A 88 9.28 -17.91 4.01
N ILE A 89 10.48 -17.43 3.69
CA ILE A 89 10.69 -16.21 2.88
C ILE A 89 10.06 -16.40 1.50
N ASP A 90 10.37 -17.50 0.81
CA ASP A 90 9.87 -17.77 -0.55
C ASP A 90 8.33 -17.79 -0.59
N LYS A 91 7.67 -18.42 0.39
CA LYS A 91 6.19 -18.46 0.49
C LYS A 91 5.59 -17.10 0.84
N THR A 92 6.16 -16.39 1.81
CA THR A 92 5.64 -15.08 2.22
C THR A 92 5.82 -14.05 1.11
N ALA A 93 6.93 -14.09 0.37
CA ALA A 93 7.15 -13.24 -0.81
C ALA A 93 6.12 -13.51 -1.93
N GLN A 94 5.68 -14.77 -2.11
CA GLN A 94 4.61 -15.10 -3.05
C GLN A 94 3.26 -14.53 -2.61
N GLU A 95 2.92 -14.66 -1.33
CA GLU A 95 1.66 -14.13 -0.77
C GLU A 95 1.61 -12.60 -0.85
N ILE A 96 2.68 -11.92 -0.44
CA ILE A 96 2.81 -10.46 -0.57
C ILE A 96 2.69 -10.03 -2.04
N LYS A 97 3.33 -10.74 -2.97
CA LYS A 97 3.23 -10.43 -4.39
C LYS A 97 1.81 -10.63 -4.93
N ALA A 98 1.10 -11.65 -4.46
CA ALA A 98 -0.29 -11.90 -4.86
C ALA A 98 -1.23 -10.79 -4.38
N GLN A 99 -1.04 -10.26 -3.17
CA GLN A 99 -1.90 -9.22 -2.58
C GLN A 99 -1.52 -7.79 -2.98
N THR A 100 -0.23 -7.50 -3.18
CA THR A 100 0.29 -6.12 -3.36
C THR A 100 0.91 -5.85 -4.74
N GLY A 101 1.12 -6.89 -5.56
CA GLY A 101 1.87 -6.80 -6.82
C GLY A 101 3.40 -6.66 -6.65
N ALA A 102 3.89 -6.31 -5.45
CA ALA A 102 5.31 -6.09 -5.20
C ALA A 102 6.11 -7.41 -5.15
N ALA A 103 7.23 -7.47 -5.86
CA ALA A 103 8.19 -8.56 -5.74
C ALA A 103 9.22 -8.23 -4.66
N LEU A 104 9.41 -9.16 -3.70
CA LEU A 104 10.38 -9.02 -2.62
C LEU A 104 11.55 -10.00 -2.78
N SER A 105 12.75 -9.52 -2.47
CA SER A 105 13.98 -10.30 -2.36
C SER A 105 14.14 -10.89 -0.95
N ALA A 106 15.12 -11.75 -0.70
CA ALA A 106 15.38 -12.27 0.65
C ALA A 106 16.07 -11.24 1.55
N GLU A 107 16.63 -10.20 0.94
CA GLU A 107 17.31 -9.07 1.53
C GLU A 107 16.28 -8.08 2.10
N ASP A 108 15.15 -7.90 1.42
CA ASP A 108 14.01 -7.09 1.87
C ASP A 108 13.42 -7.55 3.21
N PHE A 109 13.39 -8.87 3.47
CA PHE A 109 12.96 -9.42 4.76
C PHE A 109 13.99 -9.25 5.88
N ARG A 110 15.26 -8.98 5.53
CA ARG A 110 16.37 -8.87 6.49
C ARG A 110 16.85 -7.44 6.67
N SER A 111 16.23 -6.46 6.03
CA SER A 111 16.62 -5.07 6.17
C SER A 111 16.41 -4.59 7.62
N PRO A 112 17.34 -3.79 8.18
CA PRO A 112 17.21 -3.30 9.54
C PRO A 112 15.95 -2.44 9.71
N GLU A 113 15.47 -1.78 8.64
CA GLU A 113 14.24 -1.01 8.62
C GLU A 113 13.00 -1.90 8.80
N VAL A 114 12.90 -3.04 8.10
CA VAL A 114 11.79 -3.99 8.28
C VAL A 114 11.81 -4.62 9.68
N ILE A 115 12.99 -5.00 10.17
CA ILE A 115 13.13 -5.55 11.52
C ILE A 115 12.72 -4.48 12.57
N SER A 116 13.07 -3.21 12.37
CA SER A 116 12.68 -2.09 13.23
C SER A 116 11.18 -1.78 13.16
N HIS A 117 10.59 -1.85 11.98
CA HIS A 117 9.15 -1.71 11.79
C HIS A 117 8.40 -2.84 12.53
N PHE A 118 8.80 -4.09 12.36
CA PHE A 118 8.14 -5.23 13.04
C PHE A 118 8.37 -5.23 14.56
N LYS A 119 9.52 -4.75 15.05
CA LYS A 119 9.74 -4.39 16.47
C LYS A 119 8.69 -3.41 16.99
N THR A 120 8.26 -2.46 16.16
CA THR A 120 7.21 -1.49 16.51
C THR A 120 5.81 -2.10 16.43
N VAL A 121 5.52 -2.86 15.37
CA VAL A 121 4.23 -3.54 15.16
C VAL A 121 3.91 -4.53 16.28
N TYR A 122 4.83 -5.45 16.61
CA TYR A 122 4.61 -6.50 17.61
C TYR A 122 5.10 -6.15 19.01
N GLY A 123 5.86 -5.06 19.16
CA GLY A 123 6.44 -4.59 20.41
C GLY A 123 7.86 -5.12 20.67
N ALA A 124 8.65 -4.28 21.37
CA ALA A 124 10.07 -4.52 21.63
C ALA A 124 10.36 -5.75 22.52
N GLY A 125 9.36 -6.32 23.19
CA GLY A 125 9.51 -7.50 24.05
C GLY A 125 9.67 -8.84 23.30
N ASN A 126 9.50 -8.87 21.98
CA ASN A 126 9.74 -10.09 21.20
C ASN A 126 11.26 -10.34 21.01
N PRO A 127 11.72 -11.60 20.97
CA PRO A 127 13.14 -11.92 20.84
C PRO A 127 13.60 -11.84 19.37
N TRP A 128 13.87 -10.63 18.87
CA TRP A 128 14.22 -10.37 17.46
C TRP A 128 15.66 -10.73 17.09
N ARG A 129 15.87 -11.21 15.87
CA ARG A 129 17.21 -11.30 15.26
C ARG A 129 17.92 -9.93 15.23
N SER A 130 19.25 -10.03 15.31
CA SER A 130 20.24 -8.95 15.25
C SER A 130 20.79 -8.77 13.83
#